data_AF-A0A356ZY55-F1
#
_entry.id   AF-A0A356ZY55-F1
#
_cell.length_a   1.000
_cell.length_b   1.000
_cell.length_c   1.000
_cell.angle_alpha   90.00
_cell.angle_beta   90.00
_cell.angle_gamma   90.00
#
_symmetry.space_group_name_H-M   'P 1'
#
loop_
_entity.id
_entity.type
_entity.pdbx_description
1 polymer ?
#
loop_
_entity_poly.entity_id
_entity_poly.type
_entity_poly.pdbx_seq_one_letter_code
_entity_poly.pdbx_strand_id
1 'polypeptide(L)' 'MPISETPGLNQTRMFEAMEQGKLRGLYVIGENPVDSDANSTHIRKLLSQLDMLVVQDIFLTATAEMA' A
#
# COMPACT_ATOMS: atom_id res chain seq x y z
N MET A 1 23.68 -2.81 5.85
CA MET A 1 23.49 -1.37 5.58
C MET A 1 23.06 -0.67 6.85
N PRO A 2 23.61 0.50 7.20
CA PRO A 2 23.06 1.31 8.27
C PRO A 2 21.64 1.78 7.91
N ILE A 3 20.77 1.88 8.91
CA ILE A 3 19.39 2.37 8.75
C ILE A 3 19.43 3.90 8.74
N SER A 4 18.58 4.53 7.93
CA SER A 4 18.39 5.99 7.89
C SER A 4 17.97 6.52 9.27
N GLU A 5 18.57 7.64 9.69
CA GLU A 5 18.15 8.37 10.91
C GLU A 5 16.80 9.08 10.73
N THR A 6 16.41 9.36 9.48
CA THR A 6 15.08 9.90 9.16
C THR A 6 14.08 8.76 9.08
N PRO A 7 12.99 8.76 9.89
CA PRO A 7 11.95 7.75 9.82
C PRO A 7 11.28 7.70 8.45
N GLY A 8 10.95 6.49 8.00
CA GLY A 8 10.13 6.28 6.82
C GLY A 8 8.68 6.74 7.00
N LEU A 9 7.88 6.54 5.95
CA LEU A 9 6.45 6.76 6.02
C LEU A 9 5.80 5.67 6.87
N ASN A 10 4.86 6.04 7.74
CA ASN A 10 3.89 5.11 8.28
C ASN A 10 2.75 4.91 7.28
N GLN A 11 1.85 3.96 7.51
CA GLN A 11 0.78 3.61 6.57
C GLN A 11 -0.09 4.81 6.17
N THR A 12 -0.56 5.61 7.13
CA THR A 12 -1.36 6.82 6.84
C THR A 12 -0.62 7.79 5.92
N ARG A 13 0.67 8.03 6.19
CA ARG A 13 1.50 8.88 5.34
C ARG A 13 1.82 8.25 3.98
N MET A 14 1.83 6.93 3.87
CA MET A 14 1.94 6.26 2.57
C MET A 14 0.69 6.54 1.73
N PHE A 15 -0.51 6.47 2.31
CA PHE A 15 -1.76 6.80 1.61
C PHE A 15 -1.78 8.27 1.15
N GLU A 16 -1.40 9.20 2.03
CA GLU A 16 -1.23 10.62 1.66
C GLU A 16 -0.19 10.81 0.53
N ALA A 17 0.90 10.04 0.55
CA ALA A 17 1.91 10.08 -0.49
C ALA A 17 1.44 9.48 -1.83
N MET A 18 0.55 8.48 -1.81
CA MET A 18 -0.11 7.94 -3.01
C MET A 18 -1.05 9.00 -3.61
N GLU A 19 -1.87 9.67 -2.78
CA GLU A 19 -2.75 10.76 -3.23
C GLU A 19 -1.97 11.89 -3.92
N GLN A 20 -0.78 12.19 -3.41
CA GLN A 20 0.10 13.22 -3.96
C GLN A 20 0.94 12.73 -5.15
N GLY A 21 0.83 11.46 -5.55
CA GLY A 21 1.64 10.84 -6.60
C GLY A 21 3.13 10.72 -6.26
N LYS A 22 3.50 10.84 -4.98
CA LYS A 22 4.89 10.75 -4.49
C LYS A 22 5.32 9.31 -4.22
N LEU A 23 4.37 8.45 -3.83
CA LEU A 23 4.59 7.02 -3.71
C LEU A 23 4.05 6.33 -4.95
N ARG A 24 4.93 5.65 -5.69
CA ARG A 24 4.60 5.03 -6.99
C ARG A 24 4.67 3.50 -6.98
N GLY A 25 5.28 2.92 -5.95
CA GLY A 25 5.37 1.48 -5.79
C GLY A 25 5.11 1.06 -4.35
N LEU A 26 4.47 -0.09 -4.16
CA LEU A 26 4.22 -0.67 -2.86
C LEU A 26 4.42 -2.19 -2.88
N TYR A 27 5.09 -2.72 -1.86
CA TYR A 27 5.15 -4.14 -1.59
C TYR A 27 4.41 -4.44 -0.29
N VAL A 28 3.30 -5.17 -0.40
CA VAL A 28 2.46 -5.59 0.73
C VAL A 28 2.80 -7.04 1.09
N ILE A 29 3.08 -7.30 2.36
CA ILE A 29 3.44 -8.63 2.85
C ILE A 29 2.50 -8.99 3.99
N GLY A 30 1.65 -10.00 3.78
CA GLY A 30 0.75 -10.56 4.80
C GLY A 30 -0.34 -9.61 5.30
N GLU A 31 -0.68 -8.58 4.53
CA GLU A 31 -1.64 -7.54 4.90
C GLU A 31 -2.72 -7.38 3.82
N ASN A 32 -3.94 -7.01 4.24
CA ASN A 32 -5.09 -6.83 3.36
C ASN A 32 -5.79 -5.47 3.58
N PRO A 33 -5.13 -4.33 3.28
CA PRO A 33 -5.67 -2.99 3.52
C PRO A 33 -7.00 -2.71 2.80
N VAL A 34 -7.31 -3.41 1.71
CA VAL A 34 -8.58 -3.26 1.01
C VAL A 34 -9.78 -3.67 1.88
N ASP A 35 -9.63 -4.70 2.71
CA ASP A 35 -10.71 -5.17 3.61
C ASP A 35 -10.55 -4.68 5.05
N SER A 36 -9.32 -4.44 5.52
CA SER A 36 -9.07 -4.06 6.92
C SER A 36 -9.25 -2.57 7.20
N ASP A 37 -9.18 -1.70 6.18
CA ASP A 37 -9.41 -0.26 6.33
C ASP A 37 -10.92 0.07 6.26
N ALA A 38 -11.35 1.07 7.03
CA ALA A 38 -12.75 1.48 7.12
C ALA A 38 -13.31 2.01 5.78
N ASN A 39 -12.44 2.48 4.87
CA ASN A 39 -12.84 3.02 3.57
C ASN A 39 -12.20 2.27 2.40
N SER A 40 -12.69 1.06 2.14
CA SER A 40 -12.20 0.19 1.07
C SER A 40 -12.22 0.84 -0.33
N THR A 41 -13.25 1.65 -0.64
CA THR A 41 -13.33 2.39 -1.91
C THR A 41 -12.16 3.36 -2.08
N HIS A 42 -11.81 4.06 -1.00
CA HIS A 42 -10.68 4.99 -1.00
C HIS A 42 -9.35 4.24 -1.19
N ILE A 43 -9.12 3.16 -0.43
CA ILE A 43 -7.91 2.36 -0.55
C ILE A 43 -7.75 1.77 -1.95
N ARG A 44 -8.83 1.22 -2.53
CA ARG A 44 -8.80 0.70 -3.91
C ARG A 44 -8.39 1.78 -4.91
N LYS A 45 -8.88 3.01 -4.74
CA LYS A 45 -8.49 4.13 -5.60
C LYS A 45 -7.02 4.50 -5.45
N LEU A 46 -6.46 4.47 -4.24
CA LEU A 46 -5.05 4.78 -4.02
C LEU A 46 -4.13 3.71 -4.59
N LEU A 47 -4.45 2.43 -4.35
CA LEU A 47 -3.66 1.32 -4.85
C LEU A 47 -3.63 1.27 -6.38
N SER A 48 -4.73 1.64 -7.06
CA SER A 48 -4.78 1.69 -8.52
C SER A 48 -4.00 2.86 -9.14
N GLN A 49 -3.51 3.82 -8.34
CA GLN A 49 -2.66 4.92 -8.80
C GLN A 49 -1.17 4.59 -8.74
N LEU A 50 -0.79 3.47 -8.11
CA LEU A 50 0.58 3.00 -8.09
C LEU A 50 0.97 2.49 -9.49
N ASP A 51 2.22 2.72 -9.89
CA ASP A 51 2.76 2.10 -11.10
C ASP A 51 3.02 0.60 -10.90
N MET A 52 3.31 0.20 -9.65
CA MET A 52 3.65 -1.18 -9.30
C MET A 52 3.15 -1.54 -7.91
N LEU A 53 2.30 -2.55 -7.85
CA LEU A 53 1.86 -3.17 -6.61
C LEU A 53 2.34 -4.63 -6.60
N VAL A 54 3.07 -5.01 -5.56
CA VAL A 54 3.41 -6.41 -5.29
C VAL A 54 2.69 -6.82 -4.03
N VAL A 55 2.06 -7.99 -4.05
CA VAL A 55 1.42 -8.55 -2.86
C VAL A 55 1.97 -9.95 -2.64
N GLN A 56 2.54 -10.17 -1.46
CA GLN A 56 2.94 -11.49 -0.97
C GLN A 56 2.02 -11.89 0.16
N ASP A 57 1.16 -12.85 -0.10
CA ASP A 57 0.20 -13.37 0.86
C ASP A 57 0.03 -14.90 0.67
N ILE A 58 -0.48 -15.58 1.70
CA ILE A 58 -0.74 -17.04 1.66
C ILE A 58 -2.00 -17.34 0.83
N PHE A 59 -2.96 -16.42 0.84
CA PHE A 59 -4.22 -16.54 0.13
C PHE A 59 -4.43 -15.38 -0.85
N LEU A 60 -5.32 -15.57 -1.83
CA LEU A 60 -5.74 -14.50 -2.71
C LEU A 60 -6.70 -13.56 -1.96
N THR A 61 -6.14 -12.55 -1.29
CA THR A 61 -6.89 -11.52 -0.56
C THR A 61 -7.40 -10.42 -1.49
N ALA A 62 -8.35 -9.59 -1.03
CA ALA A 62 -8.88 -8.48 -1.82
C ALA A 62 -7.79 -7.47 -2.27
N THR A 63 -6.71 -7.35 -1.49
CA THR A 63 -5.53 -6.58 -1.87
C THR A 63 -4.68 -7.31 -2.92
N ALA A 64 -4.51 -8.64 -2.80
CA ALA A 64 -3.80 -9.44 -3.78
C ALA A 64 -4.49 -9.47 -5.15
N GLU A 65 -5.83 -9.42 -5.20
CA GLU A 65 -6.60 -9.31 -6.45
C GLU A 65 -6.36 -8.01 -7.24
N MET A 66 -5.75 -7.00 -6.60
CA MET A 66 -5.43 -5.71 -7.24
C MET A 66 -4.02 -5.65 -7.84
N ALA A 67 -3.18 -6.63 -7.56
CA ALA A 67 -1.78 -6.67 -7.98
C ALA A 67 -1.59 -7.26 -9.39
#